data_AF-A0A2E8KD67-F1
#
_entry.id   AF-A0A2E8KD67-F1
#
_cell.length_a   1.000
_cell.length_b   1.000
_cell.length_c   1.000
_cell.angle_alpha   90.00
_cell.angle_beta   90.00
_cell.angle_gamma   90.00
#
_symmetry.space_group_name_H-M   'P 1'
#
loop_
_entity.id
_entity.type
_entity.pdbx_description
1 polymer ?
#
loop_
_entity_poly.entity_id
_entity_poly.type
_entity_poly.pdbx_seq_one_letter_code
_entity_poly.pdbx_strand_id
1 'polypeptide(L)'
;MWLRHSWKNFSRNNAVDEEFSLRRFNIREADWPSERSILSNIRHLVFEVEQGANGSGDVDSADEEGFHWLATDSKDAPIGTVRLKPDGQIDQLAVLENFRGAGVGKALLEQAIDKARHLGLEQVELVAPDGLQDFCEGAGFTPASEKPEDKKSLHQRMVQDLLPLDDRVLRLKATEINPGISVKQFDTGEVSFTEIGKIIRKVREIVFVHELGLPESFIGDEADDDALHWVAKDESGQIVGVIRMSLAGDISHLAVMSVHRNEGVGRSLLELAVGKATRYGLSEVRMEAMAGLNKFLTRAGFEKKGEAFEKFDTGYQTYNKATVLEDVHEPLQRPRVDGDHYSESEIVYKLGSDKRLILLRREEDYRNVILEMAKQATTSIRVYSPVLEHKLFDNNDLRDIFSALARKNRNTHIEILLFDSHRMTRNGHALLEVSRKLSSSIKMKIVHPELRQLNHEYMLVDDTGIVYRLDYEVYDGYANFSDITECNRLGRQFTAAWESGLSDPNLRQLRM
;
A
#
# COMPACT_ATOMS: atom_id res chain seq x y z
N MET A 1 -20.91 -47.78 49.64
CA MET A 1 -22.17 -47.10 49.30
C MET A 1 -21.78 -45.89 48.45
N TRP A 2 -21.91 -46.02 47.11
CA TRP A 2 -21.74 -45.00 46.05
C TRP A 2 -20.33 -44.34 45.95
N LEU A 3 -19.34 -44.75 45.11
CA LEU A 3 -19.32 -45.10 43.66
C LEU A 3 -19.95 -43.96 42.82
N ARG A 4 -19.34 -43.27 41.85
CA ARG A 4 -18.47 -43.69 40.71
C ARG A 4 -18.10 -42.46 39.83
N HIS A 5 -16.96 -42.56 39.12
CA HIS A 5 -16.71 -42.09 37.73
C HIS A 5 -16.59 -40.58 37.47
N SER A 6 -15.82 -40.06 36.53
CA SER A 6 -14.79 -40.54 35.61
C SER A 6 -14.30 -39.28 34.88
N TRP A 7 -13.01 -39.22 34.56
CA TRP A 7 -12.53 -38.42 33.43
C TRP A 7 -13.35 -38.72 32.17
N LYS A 8 -13.77 -37.69 31.45
CA LYS A 8 -14.09 -37.64 30.00
C LYS A 8 -14.28 -36.15 29.66
N ASN A 9 -13.25 -35.51 29.10
CA ASN A 9 -13.05 -35.34 27.66
C ASN A 9 -14.19 -34.60 26.94
N PHE A 10 -13.93 -33.33 26.69
CA PHE A 10 -14.22 -32.56 25.46
C PHE A 10 -13.10 -31.50 25.44
N SER A 11 -11.95 -31.62 24.76
CA SER A 11 -11.67 -31.96 23.35
C SER A 11 -12.45 -31.09 22.37
N ARG A 12 -11.70 -30.28 21.59
CA ARG A 12 -12.10 -29.39 20.47
C ARG A 12 -12.76 -28.08 20.92
N ASN A 13 -12.31 -26.90 20.49
CA ASN A 13 -11.89 -26.43 19.15
C ASN A 13 -10.51 -25.73 19.20
N ASN A 14 -9.53 -25.88 18.30
CA ASN A 14 -9.53 -25.85 16.82
C ASN A 14 -10.23 -24.63 16.22
N ALA A 15 -9.52 -23.51 16.10
CA ALA A 15 -9.60 -22.58 14.96
C ALA A 15 -8.43 -21.57 15.03
N VAL A 16 -7.35 -21.82 14.26
CA VAL A 16 -6.92 -21.02 13.09
C VAL A 16 -6.16 -19.75 13.55
N ASP A 17 -4.82 -19.63 13.57
CA ASP A 17 -3.80 -20.00 12.58
C ASP A 17 -4.26 -19.78 11.14
N GLU A 18 -4.56 -18.51 10.80
CA GLU A 18 -4.58 -18.01 9.42
C GLU A 18 -3.39 -17.09 9.21
N GLU A 19 -2.28 -17.79 8.95
CA GLU A 19 -1.21 -17.49 8.01
C GLU A 19 -1.47 -16.28 7.09
N PHE A 20 -0.83 -15.14 7.41
CA PHE A 20 -0.77 -13.96 6.53
C PHE A 20 0.04 -14.29 5.27
N SER A 21 -0.63 -14.83 4.24
CA SER A 21 -0.06 -15.00 2.91
C SER A 21 -0.03 -13.65 2.16
N LEU A 22 1.17 -13.19 1.79
CA LEU A 22 1.37 -12.07 0.88
C LEU A 22 0.75 -12.43 -0.49
N ARG A 23 -0.31 -11.73 -0.89
CA ARG A 23 -0.95 -11.94 -2.19
C ARG A 23 0.01 -11.47 -3.29
N ARG A 24 0.35 -12.36 -4.24
CA ARG A 24 1.25 -12.09 -5.41
C ARG A 24 0.56 -11.38 -6.58
N PHE A 25 -0.61 -10.86 -6.32
CA PHE A 25 -1.44 -10.20 -7.28
C PHE A 25 -2.13 -9.05 -6.53
N ASN A 26 -2.26 -7.93 -7.21
CA ASN A 26 -3.02 -6.81 -6.71
C ASN A 26 -4.45 -6.93 -7.22
N ILE A 27 -5.39 -6.48 -6.41
CA ILE A 27 -6.76 -6.29 -6.87
C ILE A 27 -7.10 -4.83 -6.66
N ARG A 28 -7.70 -4.25 -7.70
CA ARG A 28 -8.30 -2.92 -7.63
C ARG A 28 -9.65 -2.95 -8.33
N GLU A 29 -10.54 -2.07 -7.91
CA GLU A 29 -11.74 -1.78 -8.68
C GLU A 29 -11.32 -1.18 -10.03
N ALA A 30 -11.98 -1.61 -11.10
CA ALA A 30 -11.71 -1.21 -12.46
C ALA A 30 -12.88 -0.40 -13.01
N ASP A 31 -12.57 0.67 -13.74
CA ASP A 31 -13.59 1.53 -14.32
C ASP A 31 -13.97 1.01 -15.72
N TRP A 32 -15.23 0.58 -15.88
CA TRP A 32 -15.66 -0.05 -17.12
C TRP A 32 -15.45 0.83 -18.37
N PRO A 33 -15.87 2.12 -18.41
CA PRO A 33 -15.68 2.97 -19.58
C PRO A 33 -14.21 3.12 -20.02
N SER A 34 -13.29 3.29 -19.08
CA SER A 34 -11.86 3.50 -19.39
C SER A 34 -11.08 2.19 -19.58
N GLU A 35 -11.54 1.07 -19.01
CA GLU A 35 -10.79 -0.19 -18.96
C GLU A 35 -11.49 -1.37 -19.65
N ARG A 36 -12.64 -1.17 -20.31
CA ARG A 36 -13.42 -2.23 -21.01
C ARG A 36 -12.55 -3.14 -21.88
N SER A 37 -11.59 -2.58 -22.61
CA SER A 37 -10.73 -3.35 -23.52
C SER A 37 -9.84 -4.34 -22.78
N ILE A 38 -9.39 -4.01 -21.57
CA ILE A 38 -8.56 -4.90 -20.76
C ILE A 38 -9.41 -6.05 -20.20
N LEU A 39 -10.59 -5.73 -19.68
CA LEU A 39 -11.50 -6.70 -19.07
C LEU A 39 -12.04 -7.70 -20.12
N SER A 40 -12.49 -7.21 -21.28
CA SER A 40 -12.95 -8.06 -22.39
C SER A 40 -11.85 -8.98 -22.91
N ASN A 41 -10.60 -8.51 -22.97
CA ASN A 41 -9.48 -9.32 -23.46
C ASN A 41 -9.20 -10.53 -22.55
N ILE A 42 -9.25 -10.37 -21.22
CA ILE A 42 -9.09 -11.51 -20.30
C ILE A 42 -10.24 -12.51 -20.48
N ARG A 43 -11.48 -12.01 -20.56
CA ARG A 43 -12.67 -12.87 -20.73
C ARG A 43 -12.59 -13.68 -22.02
N HIS A 44 -12.21 -13.05 -23.13
CA HIS A 44 -12.01 -13.73 -24.41
C HIS A 44 -10.96 -14.85 -24.31
N LEU A 45 -9.80 -14.56 -23.72
CA LEU A 45 -8.74 -15.55 -23.55
C LEU A 45 -9.20 -16.75 -22.70
N VAL A 46 -9.90 -16.50 -21.60
CA VAL A 46 -10.32 -17.56 -20.69
C VAL A 46 -11.51 -18.36 -21.23
N PHE A 47 -12.56 -17.69 -21.70
CA PHE A 47 -13.82 -18.34 -22.03
C PHE A 47 -13.87 -18.90 -23.45
N GLU A 48 -13.20 -18.26 -24.41
CA GLU A 48 -13.22 -18.73 -25.80
C GLU A 48 -11.95 -19.52 -26.15
N VAL A 49 -10.78 -19.04 -25.75
CA VAL A 49 -9.51 -19.64 -26.16
C VAL A 49 -9.13 -20.83 -25.29
N GLU A 50 -9.19 -20.69 -23.97
CA GLU A 50 -8.80 -21.76 -23.05
C GLU A 50 -9.90 -22.82 -22.86
N GLN A 51 -11.16 -22.41 -22.74
CA GLN A 51 -12.28 -23.34 -22.49
C GLN A 51 -12.97 -23.83 -23.79
N GLY A 52 -12.58 -23.29 -24.96
CA GLY A 52 -13.17 -23.58 -26.25
C GLY A 52 -14.50 -22.87 -26.49
N ALA A 53 -15.01 -22.92 -27.74
CA ALA A 53 -16.11 -22.11 -28.30
C ALA A 53 -17.52 -22.25 -27.66
N ASN A 54 -17.62 -22.63 -26.39
CA ASN A 54 -18.87 -22.66 -25.61
C ASN A 54 -18.97 -21.54 -24.55
N GLY A 55 -17.91 -20.75 -24.32
CA GLY A 55 -17.94 -19.63 -23.39
C GLY A 55 -18.07 -18.30 -24.11
N SER A 56 -19.26 -17.68 -24.14
CA SER A 56 -19.41 -16.31 -24.62
C SER A 56 -18.88 -15.33 -23.56
N GLY A 57 -17.64 -14.86 -23.73
CA GLY A 57 -17.06 -13.75 -22.96
C GLY A 57 -17.36 -12.38 -23.57
N ASP A 58 -18.31 -12.31 -24.50
CA ASP A 58 -18.68 -11.10 -25.22
C ASP A 58 -19.26 -10.04 -24.28
N VAL A 59 -19.00 -8.78 -24.63
CA VAL A 59 -19.52 -7.62 -23.91
C VAL A 59 -21.05 -7.62 -24.00
N ASP A 60 -21.71 -7.56 -22.85
CA ASP A 60 -23.17 -7.53 -22.75
C ASP A 60 -23.66 -6.22 -22.13
N SER A 61 -24.98 -5.98 -22.17
CA SER A 61 -25.57 -4.77 -21.59
C SER A 61 -25.42 -4.65 -20.07
N ALA A 62 -25.11 -5.74 -19.37
CA ALA A 62 -24.89 -5.74 -17.93
C ALA A 62 -23.45 -5.31 -17.56
N ASP A 63 -22.55 -5.14 -18.54
CA ASP A 63 -21.22 -4.60 -18.29
C ASP A 63 -21.21 -3.10 -17.99
N GLU A 64 -22.19 -2.34 -18.47
CA GLU A 64 -22.25 -0.90 -18.17
C GLU A 64 -22.76 -0.60 -16.75
N GLU A 65 -23.53 -1.53 -16.16
CA GLU A 65 -24.16 -1.37 -14.84
C GLU A 65 -23.45 -2.20 -13.74
N GLY A 66 -22.50 -3.05 -14.12
CA GLY A 66 -21.78 -3.93 -13.20
C GLY A 66 -20.61 -3.25 -12.48
N PHE A 67 -20.21 -3.81 -11.35
CA PHE A 67 -18.95 -3.48 -10.68
C PHE A 67 -17.87 -4.46 -11.14
N HIS A 68 -16.69 -3.94 -11.47
CA HIS A 68 -15.61 -4.72 -12.06
C HIS A 68 -14.37 -4.62 -11.19
N TRP A 69 -13.66 -5.74 -11.07
CA TRP A 69 -12.32 -5.75 -10.49
C TRP A 69 -11.35 -6.33 -11.47
N LEU A 70 -10.18 -5.71 -11.50
CA LEU A 70 -9.04 -6.23 -12.22
C LEU A 70 -8.05 -6.79 -11.20
N ALA A 71 -7.77 -8.08 -11.34
CA ALA A 71 -6.58 -8.66 -10.74
C ALA A 71 -5.43 -8.42 -11.69
N THR A 72 -4.40 -7.76 -11.18
CA THR A 72 -3.12 -7.68 -11.86
C THR A 72 -2.09 -8.53 -11.13
N ASP A 73 -1.19 -9.15 -11.88
CA ASP A 73 -0.04 -9.77 -11.25
C ASP A 73 0.90 -8.70 -10.65
N SER A 74 1.98 -9.13 -10.02
CA SER A 74 3.04 -8.26 -9.49
C SER A 74 3.66 -7.28 -10.51
N LYS A 75 3.37 -7.42 -11.80
CA LYS A 75 3.86 -6.56 -12.89
C LYS A 75 2.76 -5.70 -13.50
N ASP A 76 1.64 -5.57 -12.80
CA ASP A 76 0.43 -4.91 -13.26
C ASP A 76 -0.17 -5.53 -14.54
N ALA A 77 0.21 -6.78 -14.90
CA ALA A 77 -0.38 -7.45 -16.04
C ALA A 77 -1.79 -7.94 -15.69
N PRO A 78 -2.79 -7.71 -16.56
CA PRO A 78 -4.15 -8.18 -16.34
C PRO A 78 -4.17 -9.72 -16.33
N ILE A 79 -4.48 -10.33 -15.18
CA ILE A 79 -4.46 -11.81 -15.03
C ILE A 79 -5.80 -12.41 -14.63
N GLY A 80 -6.70 -11.58 -14.13
CA GLY A 80 -8.04 -12.00 -13.85
C GLY A 80 -8.99 -10.83 -13.74
N THR A 81 -10.26 -11.13 -13.92
CA THR A 81 -11.35 -10.18 -13.74
C THR A 81 -12.52 -10.91 -13.09
N VAL A 82 -13.35 -10.14 -12.39
CA VAL A 82 -14.67 -10.58 -11.97
C VAL A 82 -15.64 -9.43 -12.11
N ARG A 83 -16.91 -9.76 -12.38
CA ARG A 83 -18.00 -8.80 -12.37
C ARG A 83 -18.98 -9.16 -11.27
N LEU A 84 -19.43 -8.15 -10.54
CA LEU A 84 -20.58 -8.21 -9.65
C LEU A 84 -21.70 -7.39 -10.28
N LYS A 85 -22.85 -8.02 -10.55
CA LYS A 85 -24.05 -7.30 -10.98
C LYS A 85 -24.76 -6.67 -9.78
N PRO A 86 -25.54 -5.60 -9.99
CA PRO A 86 -26.27 -4.92 -8.92
C PRO A 86 -27.26 -5.83 -8.15
N ASP A 87 -27.79 -6.87 -8.79
CA ASP A 87 -28.70 -7.85 -8.17
C ASP A 87 -27.99 -8.88 -7.27
N GLY A 88 -26.67 -8.85 -7.21
CA GLY A 88 -25.85 -9.76 -6.41
C GLY A 88 -25.38 -11.01 -7.16
N GLN A 89 -25.66 -11.11 -8.46
CA GLN A 89 -25.08 -12.15 -9.29
C GLN A 89 -23.60 -11.83 -9.58
N ILE A 90 -22.72 -12.77 -9.24
CA ILE A 90 -21.31 -12.75 -9.59
C ILE A 90 -21.12 -13.61 -10.84
N ASP A 91 -20.61 -12.99 -11.89
CA ASP A 91 -20.31 -13.67 -13.15
C ASP A 91 -19.02 -13.12 -13.78
N GLN A 92 -18.68 -13.65 -14.96
CA GLN A 92 -17.48 -13.26 -15.69
C GLN A 92 -16.19 -13.37 -14.85
N LEU A 93 -16.16 -14.29 -13.88
CA LEU A 93 -14.95 -14.64 -13.13
C LEU A 93 -14.01 -15.38 -14.07
N ALA A 94 -13.07 -14.63 -14.64
CA ALA A 94 -12.09 -15.13 -15.57
C ALA A 94 -10.71 -15.00 -14.93
N VAL A 95 -10.03 -16.12 -14.74
CA VAL A 95 -8.63 -16.16 -14.32
C VAL A 95 -7.89 -17.01 -15.33
N LEU A 96 -6.82 -16.44 -15.90
CA LEU A 96 -5.95 -17.13 -16.83
C LEU A 96 -5.44 -18.44 -16.22
N GLU A 97 -5.37 -19.51 -17.01
CA GLU A 97 -5.05 -20.87 -16.54
C GLU A 97 -3.81 -20.93 -15.63
N ASN A 98 -2.76 -20.20 -16.01
CA ASN A 98 -1.49 -20.17 -15.31
C ASN A 98 -1.53 -19.50 -13.92
N PHE A 99 -2.64 -18.83 -13.59
CA PHE A 99 -2.85 -18.12 -12.32
C PHE A 99 -3.96 -18.75 -11.47
N ARG A 100 -4.54 -19.86 -11.93
CA ARG A 100 -5.48 -20.66 -11.13
C ARG A 100 -4.73 -21.39 -10.00
N GLY A 101 -5.42 -21.66 -8.90
CA GLY A 101 -4.82 -22.25 -7.70
C GLY A 101 -3.90 -21.31 -6.91
N ALA A 102 -3.62 -20.10 -7.40
CA ALA A 102 -2.80 -19.09 -6.71
C ALA A 102 -3.62 -18.17 -5.79
N GLY A 103 -4.90 -18.44 -5.59
CA GLY A 103 -5.79 -17.61 -4.76
C GLY A 103 -6.36 -16.36 -5.46
N VAL A 104 -6.00 -16.09 -6.72
CA VAL A 104 -6.49 -14.93 -7.50
C VAL A 104 -8.00 -14.93 -7.60
N GLY A 105 -8.60 -16.06 -7.99
CA GLY A 105 -10.05 -16.19 -8.09
C GLY A 105 -10.74 -16.00 -6.74
N LYS A 106 -10.17 -16.58 -5.67
CA LYS A 106 -10.71 -16.42 -4.30
C LYS A 106 -10.67 -14.95 -3.87
N ALA A 107 -9.57 -14.26 -4.13
CA ALA A 107 -9.42 -12.87 -3.74
C ALA A 107 -10.26 -11.91 -4.59
N LEU A 108 -10.46 -12.19 -5.89
CA LEU A 108 -11.42 -11.48 -6.74
C LEU A 108 -12.84 -11.67 -6.21
N LEU A 109 -13.21 -12.90 -5.87
CA LEU A 109 -14.48 -13.20 -5.22
C LEU A 109 -14.58 -12.49 -3.87
N GLU A 110 -13.55 -12.46 -3.04
CA GLU A 110 -13.55 -11.74 -1.77
C GLU A 110 -13.79 -10.24 -1.98
N GLN A 111 -13.16 -9.60 -2.98
CA GLN A 111 -13.42 -8.19 -3.27
C GLN A 111 -14.84 -7.95 -3.80
N ALA A 112 -15.36 -8.84 -4.65
CA ALA A 112 -16.75 -8.77 -5.12
C ALA A 112 -17.76 -9.04 -4.00
N ILE A 113 -17.50 -10.02 -3.13
CA ILE A 113 -18.30 -10.34 -1.94
C ILE A 113 -18.23 -9.19 -0.93
N ASP A 114 -17.04 -8.63 -0.69
CA ASP A 114 -16.88 -7.48 0.18
C ASP A 114 -17.65 -6.30 -0.41
N LYS A 115 -17.53 -6.01 -1.70
CA LYS A 115 -18.36 -4.99 -2.35
C LYS A 115 -19.85 -5.31 -2.21
N ALA A 116 -20.28 -6.56 -2.38
CA ALA A 116 -21.67 -6.96 -2.21
C ALA A 116 -22.16 -6.76 -0.76
N ARG A 117 -21.30 -7.03 0.24
CA ARG A 117 -21.55 -6.73 1.66
C ARG A 117 -21.68 -5.22 1.88
N HIS A 118 -20.82 -4.41 1.23
CA HIS A 118 -20.89 -2.94 1.28
C HIS A 118 -22.14 -2.42 0.57
N LEU A 119 -22.51 -3.01 -0.56
CA LEU A 119 -23.77 -2.84 -1.27
C LEU A 119 -24.91 -3.56 -0.56
N GLY A 120 -24.79 -3.95 0.72
CA GLY A 120 -25.85 -4.49 1.56
C GLY A 120 -26.65 -5.68 1.00
N LEU A 121 -26.08 -6.43 0.06
CA LEU A 121 -26.63 -7.67 -0.44
C LEU A 121 -26.63 -8.71 0.69
N GLU A 122 -27.80 -9.29 0.95
CA GLU A 122 -27.96 -10.37 1.94
C GLU A 122 -27.44 -11.70 1.40
N GLN A 123 -27.36 -11.83 0.08
CA GLN A 123 -26.91 -13.02 -0.61
C GLN A 123 -26.23 -12.61 -1.91
N VAL A 124 -25.16 -13.31 -2.26
CA VAL A 124 -24.62 -13.32 -3.62
C VAL A 124 -24.76 -14.70 -4.21
N GLU A 125 -24.87 -14.76 -5.53
CA GLU A 125 -25.00 -16.02 -6.25
C GLU A 125 -24.05 -16.11 -7.43
N LEU A 126 -23.68 -17.33 -7.78
CA LEU A 126 -22.94 -17.63 -9.00
C LEU A 126 -23.40 -18.97 -9.57
N VAL A 127 -23.10 -19.19 -10.84
CA VAL A 127 -23.25 -20.50 -11.48
C VAL A 127 -21.87 -21.12 -11.57
N ALA A 128 -21.62 -22.18 -10.80
CA ALA A 128 -20.35 -22.88 -10.79
C ALA A 128 -20.30 -23.88 -11.96
N PRO A 129 -19.30 -23.76 -12.85
CA PRO A 129 -18.99 -24.80 -13.82
C PRO A 129 -18.50 -26.09 -13.15
N ASP A 130 -18.50 -27.19 -13.90
CA ASP A 130 -18.05 -28.49 -13.43
C ASP A 130 -16.63 -28.46 -12.89
N GLY A 131 -16.44 -29.11 -11.75
CA GLY A 131 -15.15 -29.17 -11.09
C GLY A 131 -14.76 -27.89 -10.34
N LEU A 132 -15.59 -26.84 -10.35
CA LEU A 132 -15.37 -25.63 -9.55
C LEU A 132 -16.27 -25.53 -8.31
N GLN A 133 -17.09 -26.55 -8.02
CA GLN A 133 -17.91 -26.60 -6.80
C GLN A 133 -17.05 -26.47 -5.54
N ASP A 134 -16.00 -27.28 -5.39
CA ASP A 134 -15.10 -27.24 -4.22
C ASP A 134 -14.42 -25.87 -4.07
N PHE A 135 -14.14 -25.18 -5.18
CA PHE A 135 -13.58 -23.82 -5.17
C PHE A 135 -14.59 -22.79 -4.65
N CYS A 136 -15.83 -22.85 -5.14
CA CYS A 136 -16.91 -21.97 -4.69
C CYS A 136 -17.27 -22.25 -3.22
N GLU A 137 -17.31 -23.52 -2.79
CA GLU A 137 -17.48 -23.89 -1.38
C GLU A 137 -16.34 -23.36 -0.50
N GLY A 138 -15.09 -23.45 -0.98
CA GLY A 138 -13.93 -22.86 -0.31
C GLY A 138 -13.93 -21.33 -0.22
N ALA A 139 -14.71 -20.64 -1.05
CA ALA A 139 -15.00 -19.20 -0.95
C ALA A 139 -16.23 -18.89 -0.08
N GLY A 140 -16.92 -19.92 0.41
CA GLY A 140 -18.06 -19.81 1.31
C GLY A 140 -19.44 -19.92 0.65
N PHE A 141 -19.52 -20.31 -0.63
CA PHE A 141 -20.79 -20.59 -1.31
C PHE A 141 -21.31 -22.00 -0.97
N THR A 142 -22.62 -22.20 -1.09
CA THR A 142 -23.28 -23.49 -0.88
C THR A 142 -24.23 -23.79 -2.04
N PRO A 143 -24.44 -25.06 -2.43
CA PRO A 143 -25.36 -25.40 -3.50
C PRO A 143 -26.79 -24.94 -3.19
N ALA A 144 -27.44 -24.26 -4.13
CA ALA A 144 -28.84 -23.88 -3.97
C ALA A 144 -29.73 -25.15 -3.86
N SER A 145 -30.70 -25.14 -2.94
CA SER A 145 -31.52 -26.30 -2.56
C SER A 145 -32.41 -26.86 -3.69
N GLU A 146 -32.61 -26.11 -4.77
CA GLU A 146 -33.39 -26.53 -5.94
C GLU A 146 -32.47 -27.04 -7.05
N LYS A 147 -32.47 -28.36 -7.25
CA LYS A 147 -31.79 -28.99 -8.40
C LYS A 147 -32.55 -28.63 -9.68
N PRO A 148 -31.87 -28.22 -10.76
CA PRO A 148 -32.51 -28.12 -12.07
C PRO A 148 -33.07 -29.49 -12.46
N GLU A 149 -34.33 -29.54 -12.89
CA GLU A 149 -35.03 -30.76 -13.31
C GLU A 149 -34.40 -31.43 -14.55
N ASP A 150 -33.47 -30.77 -15.23
CA ASP A 150 -32.81 -31.31 -16.41
C ASP A 150 -31.47 -31.97 -16.10
N LYS A 151 -31.52 -33.30 -16.04
CA LYS A 151 -30.39 -34.22 -16.13
C LYS A 151 -29.63 -34.03 -17.45
N LYS A 152 -28.81 -32.97 -17.54
CA LYS A 152 -27.61 -32.85 -18.40
C LYS A 152 -26.93 -31.48 -18.36
N SER A 153 -27.29 -30.54 -17.48
CA SER A 153 -26.40 -29.40 -17.25
C SER A 153 -25.36 -29.79 -16.18
N LEU A 154 -24.13 -29.81 -16.64
CA LEU A 154 -22.91 -30.06 -15.89
C LEU A 154 -22.67 -28.89 -14.85
N HIS A 155 -23.29 -27.71 -15.04
CA HIS A 155 -23.15 -26.52 -14.16
C HIS A 155 -24.18 -26.47 -12.99
N GLN A 156 -23.76 -25.99 -11.80
CA GLN A 156 -24.58 -25.95 -10.58
C GLN A 156 -24.69 -24.52 -10.01
N ARG A 157 -25.91 -24.04 -9.70
CA ARG A 157 -26.12 -22.76 -9.01
C ARG A 157 -25.71 -22.85 -7.53
N MET A 158 -24.94 -21.87 -7.08
CA MET A 158 -24.44 -21.79 -5.70
C MET A 158 -24.66 -20.39 -5.13
N VAL A 159 -24.97 -20.31 -3.84
CA VAL A 159 -25.33 -19.09 -3.13
C VAL A 159 -24.51 -18.95 -1.87
N GLN A 160 -24.17 -17.72 -1.50
CA GLN A 160 -23.54 -17.40 -0.22
C GLN A 160 -24.36 -16.35 0.50
N ASP A 161 -24.87 -16.71 1.66
CA ASP A 161 -25.50 -15.75 2.56
C ASP A 161 -24.43 -14.87 3.20
N LEU A 162 -24.63 -13.56 3.11
CA LEU A 162 -23.66 -12.58 3.57
C LEU A 162 -24.00 -12.14 4.99
N LEU A 163 -23.13 -12.52 5.93
CA LEU A 163 -23.15 -11.91 7.25
C LEU A 163 -22.85 -10.41 7.09
N PRO A 164 -23.61 -9.53 7.78
CA PRO A 164 -23.24 -8.13 7.86
C PRO A 164 -21.87 -8.03 8.52
N LEU A 165 -21.01 -7.12 8.03
CA LEU A 165 -19.76 -6.79 8.72
C LEU A 165 -20.05 -6.47 10.19
N ASP A 166 -19.21 -6.91 11.13
CA ASP A 166 -19.39 -6.70 12.58
C ASP A 166 -19.27 -5.23 13.02
N ASP A 167 -19.00 -4.33 12.07
CA ASP A 167 -19.33 -2.94 12.24
C ASP A 167 -20.86 -2.77 12.20
N ARG A 168 -21.42 -2.22 13.28
CA ARG A 168 -22.78 -1.66 13.36
C ARG A 168 -22.94 -0.42 12.47
N VAL A 169 -22.39 -0.51 11.26
CA VAL A 169 -22.55 0.40 10.15
C VAL A 169 -23.07 -0.39 8.91
N LEU A 170 -24.25 -1.01 9.06
CA LEU A 170 -25.10 -1.62 8.03
C LEU A 170 -25.12 -0.89 6.65
N ARG A 171 -24.90 -1.69 5.61
CA ARG A 171 -25.78 -2.01 4.47
C ARG A 171 -26.56 -0.88 3.77
N LEU A 172 -26.51 -0.90 2.44
CA LEU A 172 -27.74 -0.92 1.63
C LEU A 172 -27.56 -1.70 0.33
N LYS A 173 -28.37 -2.77 0.19
CA LYS A 173 -28.80 -3.43 -1.05
C LYS A 173 -29.15 -2.37 -2.06
N ALA A 174 -28.66 -2.50 -3.29
CA ALA A 174 -29.06 -1.68 -4.43
C ALA A 174 -30.54 -1.93 -4.77
N THR A 175 -31.46 -1.48 -3.92
CA THR A 175 -32.88 -1.25 -4.24
C THR A 175 -33.58 -0.55 -3.06
N GLU A 176 -34.13 0.62 -3.35
CA GLU A 176 -35.12 1.40 -2.58
C GLU A 176 -34.73 2.02 -1.21
N ILE A 177 -34.42 3.33 -1.30
CA ILE A 177 -34.78 4.46 -0.41
C ILE A 177 -35.03 4.19 1.10
N ASN A 178 -34.15 4.79 1.92
CA ASN A 178 -34.31 5.37 3.28
C ASN A 178 -33.85 4.54 4.52
N PRO A 179 -33.58 5.19 5.68
CA PRO A 179 -32.25 5.66 6.08
C PRO A 179 -31.83 5.09 7.45
N GLY A 180 -30.54 4.94 7.71
CA GLY A 180 -30.16 4.80 9.12
C GLY A 180 -28.77 4.32 9.47
N ILE A 181 -27.89 4.00 8.52
CA ILE A 181 -26.57 3.52 8.90
C ILE A 181 -25.44 4.05 7.99
N SER A 182 -24.37 4.55 8.63
CA SER A 182 -23.47 5.60 8.11
C SER A 182 -22.16 5.06 7.49
N VAL A 183 -22.21 4.65 6.22
CA VAL A 183 -21.06 4.53 5.30
C VAL A 183 -20.09 5.70 5.54
N LYS A 184 -18.76 5.49 5.50
CA LYS A 184 -17.83 6.63 5.40
C LYS A 184 -18.07 7.27 4.04
N GLN A 185 -18.80 8.37 4.02
CA GLN A 185 -19.21 9.07 2.80
C GLN A 185 -18.05 9.84 2.13
N PHE A 186 -16.79 9.42 2.36
CA PHE A 186 -15.61 10.15 1.91
C PHE A 186 -14.34 9.30 1.79
N ASP A 187 -13.48 9.66 0.81
CA ASP A 187 -12.13 9.15 0.55
C ASP A 187 -11.06 10.14 1.02
N THR A 188 -9.83 9.68 1.33
CA THR A 188 -8.72 10.56 1.74
C THR A 188 -7.41 10.27 1.03
N GLY A 189 -6.59 11.28 0.71
CA GLY A 189 -5.29 11.10 0.07
C GLY A 189 -4.36 12.31 0.11
N GLU A 190 -3.06 12.07 -0.09
CA GLU A 190 -2.03 13.11 -0.26
C GLU A 190 -2.14 13.75 -1.65
N VAL A 191 -1.89 15.04 -1.75
CA VAL A 191 -2.15 15.83 -2.95
C VAL A 191 -1.04 16.84 -3.21
N SER A 192 -0.88 17.24 -4.48
CA SER A 192 -0.05 18.38 -4.86
C SER A 192 -0.79 19.69 -4.60
N PHE A 193 -0.23 20.56 -3.75
CA PHE A 193 -0.82 21.88 -3.51
C PHE A 193 -0.82 22.75 -4.77
N THR A 194 0.19 22.62 -5.63
CA THR A 194 0.24 23.34 -6.91
C THR A 194 -0.93 22.99 -7.82
N GLU A 195 -1.38 21.73 -7.81
CA GLU A 195 -2.48 21.26 -8.67
C GLU A 195 -3.86 21.65 -8.14
N ILE A 196 -4.09 21.50 -6.83
CA ILE A 196 -5.45 21.65 -6.25
C ILE A 196 -5.57 22.75 -5.18
N GLY A 197 -4.55 23.58 -5.00
CA GLY A 197 -4.49 24.61 -3.95
C GLY A 197 -5.63 25.63 -4.00
N LYS A 198 -6.20 25.90 -5.18
CA LYS A 198 -7.42 26.75 -5.31
C LYS A 198 -8.61 26.16 -4.57
N ILE A 199 -8.81 24.84 -4.63
CA ILE A 199 -9.92 24.15 -3.97
C ILE A 199 -9.66 24.08 -2.46
N ILE A 200 -8.42 23.80 -2.05
CA ILE A 200 -8.02 23.80 -0.63
C ILE A 200 -8.30 25.15 0.01
N ARG A 201 -7.88 26.25 -0.63
CA ARG A 201 -8.16 27.62 -0.17
C ARG A 201 -9.66 27.87 -0.03
N LYS A 202 -10.49 27.35 -0.94
CA LYS A 202 -11.94 27.53 -0.88
C LYS A 202 -12.56 26.86 0.35
N VAL A 203 -12.13 25.63 0.68
CA VAL A 203 -12.59 24.93 1.90
C VAL A 203 -12.14 25.68 3.16
N ARG A 204 -10.90 26.17 3.18
CA ARG A 204 -10.37 26.98 4.30
C ARG A 204 -11.12 28.31 4.47
N GLU A 205 -11.43 29.01 3.38
CA GLU A 205 -12.23 30.25 3.42
C GLU A 205 -13.61 30.01 4.04
N ILE A 206 -14.30 28.95 3.61
CA ILE A 206 -15.62 28.60 4.15
C ILE A 206 -15.53 28.28 5.65
N VAL A 207 -14.59 27.43 6.06
CA VAL A 207 -14.51 26.95 7.44
C VAL A 207 -13.88 27.99 8.38
N PHE A 208 -12.74 28.57 8.03
CA PHE A 208 -12.02 29.47 8.93
C PHE A 208 -12.61 30.88 8.94
N VAL A 209 -12.87 31.46 7.77
CA VAL A 209 -13.29 32.87 7.68
C VAL A 209 -14.80 33.00 7.84
N HIS A 210 -15.57 32.33 6.97
CA HIS A 210 -17.02 32.51 6.96
C HIS A 210 -17.72 31.87 8.18
N GLU A 211 -17.25 30.70 8.61
CA GLU A 211 -17.90 29.99 9.72
C GLU A 211 -17.29 30.35 11.09
N LEU A 212 -15.97 30.32 11.23
CA LEU A 212 -15.30 30.54 12.52
C LEU A 212 -14.92 32.02 12.78
N GLY A 213 -15.09 32.91 11.80
CA GLY A 213 -14.78 34.33 11.94
C GLY A 213 -13.28 34.62 12.08
N LEU A 214 -12.42 33.71 11.65
CA LEU A 214 -10.97 33.88 11.69
C LEU A 214 -10.49 34.81 10.55
N PRO A 215 -9.30 35.45 10.69
CA PRO A 215 -8.76 36.32 9.65
C PRO A 215 -8.52 35.60 8.31
N GLU A 216 -8.56 36.37 7.21
CA GLU A 216 -8.28 35.86 5.85
C GLU A 216 -6.90 35.21 5.70
N SER A 217 -5.95 35.52 6.59
CA SER A 217 -4.64 34.86 6.64
C SER A 217 -4.71 33.34 6.87
N PHE A 218 -5.85 32.79 7.30
CA PHE A 218 -6.08 31.34 7.41
C PHE A 218 -6.46 30.67 6.08
N ILE A 219 -6.79 31.45 5.04
CA ILE A 219 -7.10 30.89 3.71
C ILE A 219 -5.83 30.30 3.11
N GLY A 220 -4.72 31.03 3.20
CA GLY A 220 -3.41 30.56 2.80
C GLY A 220 -2.30 31.51 3.21
N ASP A 221 -1.09 30.96 3.28
CA ASP A 221 0.13 31.66 3.68
C ASP A 221 1.31 31.21 2.80
N GLU A 222 2.48 31.82 2.99
CA GLU A 222 3.70 31.47 2.23
C GLU A 222 4.18 30.04 2.49
N ALA A 223 3.77 29.40 3.60
CA ALA A 223 4.17 28.05 3.94
C ALA A 223 3.34 26.97 3.22
N ASP A 224 2.30 27.35 2.46
CA ASP A 224 1.49 26.38 1.74
C ASP A 224 2.25 25.62 0.64
N ASP A 225 3.18 26.27 -0.05
CA ASP A 225 3.92 25.67 -1.16
C ASP A 225 5.00 24.67 -0.68
N ASP A 226 5.50 24.84 0.54
CA ASP A 226 6.55 24.01 1.15
C ASP A 226 6.02 22.94 2.12
N ALA A 227 4.69 22.85 2.26
CA ALA A 227 4.03 21.93 3.18
C ALA A 227 3.42 20.71 2.48
N LEU A 228 3.17 19.66 3.25
CA LEU A 228 2.43 18.49 2.82
C LEU A 228 0.93 18.69 3.04
N HIS A 229 0.11 18.25 2.08
CA HIS A 229 -1.34 18.42 2.12
C HIS A 229 -2.07 17.10 1.89
N TRP A 230 -3.16 16.92 2.61
CA TRP A 230 -4.11 15.84 2.38
C TRP A 230 -5.52 16.40 2.28
N VAL A 231 -6.35 15.74 1.46
CA VAL A 231 -7.76 16.09 1.28
C VAL A 231 -8.65 14.90 1.55
N ALA A 232 -9.87 15.19 1.96
CA ALA A 232 -10.98 14.26 2.00
C ALA A 232 -11.99 14.64 0.91
N LYS A 233 -12.42 13.68 0.10
CA LYS A 233 -13.42 13.86 -0.96
C LYS A 233 -14.68 13.10 -0.62
N ASP A 234 -15.85 13.70 -0.76
CA ASP A 234 -17.11 12.99 -0.58
C ASP A 234 -17.43 12.06 -1.76
N GLU A 235 -18.57 11.37 -1.69
CA GLU A 235 -19.08 10.48 -2.74
C GLU A 235 -19.24 11.18 -4.11
N SER A 236 -19.40 12.50 -4.13
CA SER A 236 -19.48 13.29 -5.37
C SER A 236 -18.11 13.69 -5.94
N GLY A 237 -17.02 13.35 -5.22
CA GLY A 237 -15.66 13.76 -5.52
C GLY A 237 -15.34 15.20 -5.07
N GLN A 238 -16.25 15.87 -4.36
CA GLN A 238 -16.04 17.21 -3.82
C GLN A 238 -15.10 17.14 -2.62
N ILE A 239 -14.14 18.07 -2.53
CA ILE A 239 -13.26 18.14 -1.36
C ILE A 239 -14.03 18.74 -0.18
N VAL A 240 -14.15 17.94 0.89
CA VAL A 240 -14.94 18.25 2.09
C VAL A 240 -14.08 18.38 3.35
N GLY A 241 -12.82 17.98 3.29
CA GLY A 241 -11.86 18.15 4.35
C GLY A 241 -10.45 18.36 3.83
N VAL A 242 -9.65 19.13 4.56
CA VAL A 242 -8.26 19.43 4.25
C VAL A 242 -7.42 19.45 5.52
N ILE A 243 -6.15 19.07 5.41
CA ILE A 243 -5.16 19.21 6.48
C ILE A 243 -3.79 19.50 5.87
N ARG A 244 -2.98 20.28 6.59
CA ARG A 244 -1.60 20.62 6.22
C ARG A 244 -0.62 20.17 7.31
N MET A 245 0.58 19.76 6.92
CA MET A 245 1.68 19.53 7.85
C MET A 245 2.99 20.09 7.29
N SER A 246 3.75 20.83 8.10
CA SER A 246 5.11 21.23 7.75
C SER A 246 6.05 20.02 7.71
N LEU A 247 7.21 20.14 7.06
CA LEU A 247 8.24 19.09 7.10
C LEU A 247 8.81 18.86 8.52
N ALA A 248 8.65 19.83 9.42
CA ALA A 248 9.05 19.73 10.83
C ALA A 248 8.00 19.04 11.72
N GLY A 249 6.84 18.66 11.18
CA GLY A 249 5.77 17.99 11.92
C GLY A 249 4.76 18.92 12.60
N ASP A 250 4.72 20.20 12.20
CA ASP A 250 3.69 21.13 12.65
C ASP A 250 2.43 20.93 11.80
N ILE A 251 1.44 20.27 12.39
CA ILE A 251 0.12 20.08 11.81
C ILE A 251 -0.68 21.36 11.98
N SER A 252 -1.26 21.85 10.88
CA SER A 252 -2.06 23.08 10.85
C SER A 252 -3.18 22.98 9.82
N HIS A 253 -4.08 23.97 9.83
CA HIS A 253 -5.13 24.12 8.82
C HIS A 253 -6.01 22.87 8.60
N LEU A 254 -6.29 22.13 9.67
CA LEU A 254 -7.33 21.10 9.65
C LEU A 254 -8.69 21.77 9.53
N ALA A 255 -9.28 21.71 8.35
CA ALA A 255 -10.59 22.28 8.05
C ALA A 255 -11.51 21.18 7.50
N VAL A 256 -12.68 21.03 8.10
CA VAL A 256 -13.71 20.08 7.67
C VAL A 256 -15.03 20.83 7.53
N MET A 257 -15.65 20.70 6.36
CA MET A 257 -16.95 21.28 6.05
C MET A 257 -17.96 20.86 7.12
N SER A 258 -18.76 21.80 7.62
CA SER A 258 -19.65 21.60 8.77
C SER A 258 -20.60 20.40 8.62
N VAL A 259 -21.08 20.17 7.39
CA VAL A 259 -21.99 19.06 7.04
C VAL A 259 -21.31 17.68 7.06
N HIS A 260 -19.98 17.61 6.93
CA HIS A 260 -19.20 16.36 6.95
C HIS A 260 -18.45 16.13 8.28
N ARG A 261 -18.84 16.86 9.34
CA ARG A 261 -18.26 16.67 10.68
C ARG A 261 -18.92 15.49 11.39
N ASN A 262 -18.15 14.86 12.28
CA ASN A 262 -18.56 13.64 13.01
C ASN A 262 -18.67 12.36 12.16
N GLU A 263 -18.35 12.43 10.86
CA GLU A 263 -18.23 11.24 9.98
C GLU A 263 -16.84 10.59 10.06
N GLY A 264 -15.90 11.22 10.76
CA GLY A 264 -14.52 10.73 10.90
C GLY A 264 -13.51 11.37 9.93
N VAL A 265 -13.95 12.29 9.05
CA VAL A 265 -13.08 13.02 8.10
C VAL A 265 -11.82 13.57 8.76
N GLY A 266 -12.01 14.38 9.81
CA GLY A 266 -10.88 15.01 10.50
C GLY A 266 -9.93 14.00 11.15
N ARG A 267 -10.45 12.86 11.62
CA ARG A 267 -9.62 11.81 12.22
C ARG A 267 -8.76 11.12 11.15
N SER A 268 -9.35 10.74 10.02
CA SER A 268 -8.62 10.11 8.91
C SER A 268 -7.50 11.01 8.39
N LEU A 269 -7.78 12.30 8.22
CA LEU A 269 -6.79 13.30 7.79
C LEU A 269 -5.64 13.44 8.80
N LEU A 270 -5.95 13.45 10.10
CA LEU A 270 -4.95 13.52 11.16
C LEU A 270 -4.07 12.26 11.21
N GLU A 271 -4.66 11.08 11.03
CA GLU A 271 -3.94 9.79 10.99
C GLU A 271 -2.95 9.71 9.82
N LEU A 272 -3.32 10.25 8.65
CA LEU A 272 -2.42 10.35 7.49
C LEU A 272 -1.20 11.24 7.77
N ALA A 273 -1.43 12.42 8.36
CA ALA A 273 -0.36 13.35 8.72
C ALA A 273 0.59 12.76 9.76
N VAL A 274 0.05 12.16 10.84
CA VAL A 274 0.85 11.48 11.87
C VAL A 274 1.64 10.31 11.26
N GLY A 275 1.03 9.50 10.41
CA GLY A 275 1.71 8.39 9.73
C GLY A 275 2.86 8.87 8.85
N LYS A 276 2.71 10.00 8.17
CA LYS A 276 3.78 10.62 7.37
C LYS A 276 4.91 11.14 8.26
N ALA A 277 4.59 11.81 9.36
CA ALA A 277 5.58 12.28 10.32
C ALA A 277 6.40 11.13 10.94
N THR A 278 5.75 10.02 11.29
CA THR A 278 6.43 8.81 11.75
C THR A 278 7.41 8.31 10.68
N ARG A 279 6.99 8.22 9.41
CA ARG A 279 7.87 7.83 8.29
C ARG A 279 9.04 8.79 8.07
N TYR A 280 8.88 10.07 8.39
CA TYR A 280 9.96 11.07 8.36
C TYR A 280 10.89 11.01 9.58
N GLY A 281 10.62 10.11 10.54
CA GLY A 281 11.42 9.98 11.75
C GLY A 281 11.30 11.15 12.70
N LEU A 282 10.22 11.93 12.60
CA LEU A 282 9.95 13.02 13.52
C LEU A 282 9.52 12.42 14.85
N SER A 283 10.20 12.73 15.94
CA SER A 283 9.90 12.17 17.28
C SER A 283 8.54 12.59 17.84
N GLU A 284 8.04 13.74 17.40
CA GLU A 284 6.73 14.24 17.76
C GLU A 284 6.12 15.01 16.59
N VAL A 285 4.80 15.07 16.57
CA VAL A 285 4.06 16.10 15.82
C VAL A 285 3.47 17.10 16.79
N ARG A 286 3.36 18.36 16.35
CA ARG A 286 2.78 19.46 17.10
C ARG A 286 1.56 20.01 16.39
N MET A 287 0.59 20.49 17.16
CA MET A 287 -0.55 21.23 16.64
C MET A 287 -0.95 22.35 17.61
N GLU A 288 -1.15 23.55 17.10
CA GLU A 288 -1.91 24.60 17.82
C GLU A 288 -3.37 24.53 17.39
N ALA A 289 -4.28 24.39 18.36
CA ALA A 289 -5.68 24.21 18.07
C ALA A 289 -6.55 25.01 19.03
N MET A 290 -7.73 25.45 18.54
CA MET A 290 -8.74 26.11 19.37
C MET A 290 -9.19 25.17 20.49
N ALA A 291 -9.50 25.72 21.67
CA ALA A 291 -9.89 24.97 22.86
C ALA A 291 -11.14 24.06 22.65
N GLY A 292 -11.96 24.34 21.64
CA GLY A 292 -13.08 23.48 21.23
C GLY A 292 -12.66 22.09 20.74
N LEU A 293 -11.43 21.93 20.25
CA LEU A 293 -10.91 20.66 19.69
C LEU A 293 -10.30 19.73 20.74
N ASN A 294 -10.26 20.11 22.02
CA ASN A 294 -9.60 19.36 23.09
C ASN A 294 -10.02 17.88 23.12
N LYS A 295 -11.33 17.58 23.09
CA LYS A 295 -11.84 16.20 23.14
C LYS A 295 -11.48 15.38 21.90
N PHE A 296 -11.48 16.02 20.73
CA PHE A 296 -11.14 15.38 19.46
C PHE A 296 -9.66 14.98 19.42
N LEU A 297 -8.77 15.91 19.76
CA LEU A 297 -7.32 15.68 19.74
C LEU A 297 -6.87 14.67 20.79
N THR A 298 -7.43 14.73 22.01
CA THR A 298 -7.11 13.76 23.07
C THR A 298 -7.48 12.34 22.64
N ARG A 299 -8.64 12.15 21.98
CA ARG A 299 -9.04 10.83 21.44
C ARG A 299 -8.15 10.35 20.29
N ALA A 300 -7.56 11.27 19.55
CA ALA A 300 -6.58 10.95 18.51
C ALA A 300 -5.17 10.70 19.07
N GLY A 301 -4.98 10.72 20.39
CA GLY A 301 -3.72 10.44 21.08
C GLY A 301 -2.78 11.63 21.19
N PHE A 302 -3.28 12.87 21.08
CA PHE A 302 -2.50 14.08 21.37
C PHE A 302 -2.64 14.48 22.84
N GLU A 303 -1.56 15.01 23.40
CA GLU A 303 -1.48 15.51 24.78
C GLU A 303 -1.28 17.02 24.79
N LYS A 304 -1.85 17.70 25.80
CA LYS A 304 -1.71 19.15 25.95
C LYS A 304 -0.30 19.50 26.42
N LYS A 305 0.28 20.55 25.83
CA LYS A 305 1.59 21.09 26.20
C LYS A 305 1.47 22.58 26.46
N GLY A 306 2.01 23.05 27.60
CA GLY A 306 2.00 24.45 27.99
C GLY A 306 0.63 24.98 28.42
N GLU A 307 0.59 26.27 28.75
CA GLU A 307 -0.64 26.97 29.15
C GLU A 307 -1.49 27.35 27.93
N ALA A 308 -2.80 27.40 28.11
CA ALA A 308 -3.70 27.92 27.10
C ALA A 308 -3.44 29.42 26.89
N PHE A 309 -3.56 29.88 25.65
CA PHE A 309 -3.30 31.25 25.26
C PHE A 309 -4.42 31.78 24.36
N GLU A 310 -4.53 33.09 24.21
CA GLU A 310 -5.56 33.72 23.39
C GLU A 310 -4.97 34.21 22.07
N LYS A 311 -5.66 33.93 20.97
CA LYS A 311 -5.30 34.39 19.62
C LYS A 311 -6.59 34.68 18.88
N PHE A 312 -6.72 35.86 18.27
CA PHE A 312 -7.92 36.28 17.54
C PHE A 312 -9.21 36.12 18.36
N ASP A 313 -9.21 36.65 19.59
CA ASP A 313 -10.33 36.58 20.54
C ASP A 313 -10.85 35.15 20.80
N THR A 314 -9.98 34.16 20.61
CA THR A 314 -10.26 32.75 20.71
C THR A 314 -9.21 32.07 21.59
N GLY A 315 -9.64 31.18 22.48
CA GLY A 315 -8.72 30.37 23.29
C GLY A 315 -8.09 29.24 22.47
N TYR A 316 -6.76 29.16 22.51
CA TYR A 316 -5.92 28.14 21.88
C TYR A 316 -5.15 27.33 22.92
N GLN A 317 -4.74 26.13 22.51
CA GLN A 317 -3.89 25.23 23.27
C GLN A 317 -2.92 24.53 22.31
N THR A 318 -1.67 24.36 22.73
CA THR A 318 -0.69 23.55 22.02
C THR A 318 -0.83 22.07 22.40
N TYR A 319 -0.71 21.20 21.40
CA TYR A 319 -0.81 19.76 21.48
C TYR A 319 0.42 19.10 20.88
N ASN A 320 0.89 18.04 21.52
CA ASN A 320 1.94 17.18 20.98
C ASN A 320 1.46 15.72 20.93
N LYS A 321 1.97 14.97 19.97
CA LYS A 321 1.83 13.51 19.94
C LYS A 321 3.18 12.92 19.59
N ALA A 322 3.71 12.07 20.47
CA ALA A 322 4.91 11.30 20.17
C ALA A 322 4.62 10.34 19.00
N THR A 323 5.54 10.27 18.04
CA THR A 323 5.54 9.16 17.10
C THR A 323 6.26 8.01 17.79
N VAL A 324 5.73 6.79 17.68
CA VAL A 324 6.40 5.63 18.26
C VAL A 324 7.60 5.30 17.37
N LEU A 325 8.79 5.65 17.84
CA LEU A 325 10.07 5.29 17.26
C LEU A 325 10.78 4.35 18.25
N GLU A 326 11.16 3.15 17.81
CA GLU A 326 12.14 2.36 18.56
C GLU A 326 13.53 2.91 18.24
N ASP A 327 14.14 3.56 19.23
CA ASP A 327 15.50 4.08 19.15
C ASP A 327 16.46 2.89 19.20
N VAL A 328 16.98 2.47 18.04
CA VAL A 328 17.96 1.39 17.97
C VAL A 328 19.33 2.00 18.27
N HIS A 329 19.59 2.29 19.54
CA HIS A 329 20.91 2.71 20.02
C HIS A 329 21.82 1.51 20.34
N GLU A 330 21.68 0.42 19.58
CA GLU A 330 22.67 -0.64 19.54
C GLU A 330 23.06 -0.88 18.08
N PRO A 331 24.36 -0.87 17.74
CA PRO A 331 24.79 -1.22 16.40
C PRO A 331 24.23 -2.60 16.10
N LEU A 332 23.63 -2.78 14.92
CA LEU A 332 23.36 -4.10 14.35
C LEU A 332 24.70 -4.85 14.28
N GLN A 333 25.07 -5.53 15.36
CA GLN A 333 26.36 -6.19 15.46
C GLN A 333 26.35 -7.36 14.50
N ARG A 334 27.31 -7.33 13.56
CA ARG A 334 27.58 -8.46 12.66
C ARG A 334 27.84 -9.72 13.49
N PRO A 335 27.42 -10.92 13.03
CA PRO A 335 27.87 -12.15 13.65
C PRO A 335 29.39 -12.22 13.60
N ARG A 336 30.05 -12.32 14.75
CA ARG A 336 31.45 -12.73 14.82
C ARG A 336 31.51 -14.23 14.55
N VAL A 337 32.36 -14.63 13.61
CA VAL A 337 32.61 -16.04 13.29
C VAL A 337 33.56 -16.65 14.32
N ASP A 338 33.05 -17.73 14.92
CA ASP A 338 33.64 -18.82 15.71
C ASP A 338 34.39 -18.53 17.04
N GLY A 339 33.75 -19.02 18.12
CA GLY A 339 34.37 -19.30 19.42
C GLY A 339 33.76 -18.51 20.59
N ASP A 340 32.98 -19.21 21.43
CA ASP A 340 32.52 -18.85 22.79
C ASP A 340 31.26 -17.95 22.99
N HIS A 341 30.16 -18.67 23.27
CA HIS A 341 29.17 -18.55 24.36
C HIS A 341 28.67 -17.17 24.95
N TYR A 342 27.35 -16.97 24.72
CA TYR A 342 26.27 -16.28 25.49
C TYR A 342 25.99 -14.76 25.33
N SER A 343 24.87 -14.52 24.61
CA SER A 343 23.75 -13.55 24.75
C SER A 343 23.94 -12.14 25.35
N GLU A 344 23.72 -11.14 24.50
CA GLU A 344 22.76 -10.05 24.69
C GLU A 344 22.05 -9.86 23.32
N SER A 345 20.75 -9.59 23.33
CA SER A 345 19.77 -9.88 22.27
C SER A 345 20.09 -9.32 20.87
N GLU A 346 20.48 -10.20 19.93
CA GLU A 346 20.56 -9.91 18.50
C GLU A 346 19.18 -9.57 17.93
N ILE A 347 18.90 -8.28 17.67
CA ILE A 347 17.74 -7.88 16.87
C ILE A 347 18.06 -8.21 15.40
N VAL A 348 17.67 -9.40 14.96
CA VAL A 348 17.74 -9.79 13.54
C VAL A 348 16.45 -9.34 12.85
N TYR A 349 16.48 -8.18 12.19
CA TYR A 349 15.36 -7.71 11.37
C TYR A 349 15.10 -8.68 10.22
N LYS A 350 13.83 -9.06 10.03
CA LYS A 350 13.44 -10.06 9.02
C LYS A 350 12.57 -9.45 7.92
N LEU A 351 13.11 -9.46 6.70
CA LEU A 351 12.45 -8.98 5.48
C LEU A 351 11.10 -9.66 5.28
N GLY A 352 10.07 -8.87 4.95
CA GLY A 352 8.69 -9.30 4.75
C GLY A 352 7.88 -9.56 6.02
N SER A 353 8.46 -9.37 7.21
CA SER A 353 7.75 -9.62 8.48
C SER A 353 7.91 -8.52 9.52
N ASP A 354 9.07 -7.88 9.58
CA ASP A 354 9.31 -6.83 10.56
C ASP A 354 8.81 -5.47 10.04
N LYS A 355 7.74 -4.98 10.67
CA LYS A 355 7.06 -3.73 10.32
C LYS A 355 7.66 -2.50 11.01
N ARG A 356 8.71 -2.66 11.80
CA ARG A 356 9.33 -1.56 12.56
C ARG A 356 10.02 -0.60 11.61
N LEU A 357 9.89 0.69 11.93
CA LEU A 357 10.62 1.76 11.26
C LEU A 357 11.93 2.00 12.01
N ILE A 358 13.05 1.88 11.31
CA ILE A 358 14.41 2.04 11.82
C ILE A 358 14.94 3.38 11.31
N LEU A 359 15.35 4.28 12.20
CA LEU A 359 15.97 5.54 11.78
C LEU A 359 17.46 5.38 11.54
N LEU A 360 17.94 5.98 10.46
CA LEU A 360 19.33 5.90 10.03
C LEU A 360 19.93 7.29 10.01
N ARG A 361 20.93 7.52 10.87
CA ARG A 361 21.56 8.85 11.06
C ARG A 361 23.08 8.83 10.84
N ARG A 362 23.69 7.66 10.68
CA ARG A 362 25.12 7.48 10.45
C ARG A 362 25.38 6.62 9.22
N GLU A 363 26.50 6.87 8.56
CA GLU A 363 27.00 6.07 7.43
C GLU A 363 27.01 4.57 7.74
N GLU A 364 27.46 4.21 8.94
CA GLU A 364 27.59 2.81 9.36
C GLU A 364 26.24 2.12 9.49
N ASP A 365 25.21 2.82 9.98
CA ASP A 365 23.85 2.29 10.11
C ASP A 365 23.26 1.97 8.74
N TYR A 366 23.42 2.90 7.79
CA TYR A 366 23.04 2.68 6.39
C TYR A 366 23.76 1.48 5.79
N ARG A 367 25.09 1.42 5.92
CA ARG A 367 25.89 0.31 5.38
C ARG A 367 25.44 -1.04 5.95
N ASN A 368 25.18 -1.10 7.26
CA ASN A 368 24.75 -2.33 7.91
C ASN A 368 23.34 -2.74 7.48
N VAL A 369 22.38 -1.82 7.46
CA VAL A 369 20.99 -2.14 7.08
C VAL A 369 20.88 -2.49 5.60
N ILE A 370 21.59 -1.79 4.70
CA ILE A 370 21.66 -2.14 3.27
C ILE A 370 22.16 -3.58 3.12
N LEU A 371 23.24 -3.92 3.83
CA LEU A 371 23.85 -5.24 3.76
C LEU A 371 22.94 -6.34 4.34
N GLU A 372 22.34 -6.13 5.52
CA GLU A 372 21.43 -7.10 6.14
C GLU A 372 20.14 -7.30 5.35
N MET A 373 19.60 -6.23 4.76
CA MET A 373 18.41 -6.32 3.91
C MET A 373 18.75 -7.00 2.57
N ALA A 374 19.87 -6.65 1.94
CA ALA A 374 20.30 -7.24 0.67
C ALA A 374 20.62 -8.74 0.80
N LYS A 375 21.20 -9.19 1.94
CA LYS A 375 21.42 -10.61 2.22
C LYS A 375 20.14 -11.45 2.17
N GLN A 376 19.03 -10.85 2.59
CA GLN A 376 17.72 -11.51 2.66
C GLN A 376 16.97 -11.47 1.32
N ALA A 377 17.47 -10.74 0.32
CA ALA A 377 16.83 -10.60 -0.98
C ALA A 377 16.71 -11.95 -1.70
N THR A 378 15.54 -12.16 -2.31
CA THR A 378 15.20 -13.39 -3.00
C THR A 378 14.74 -13.18 -4.43
N THR A 379 14.19 -12.02 -4.76
CA THR A 379 13.61 -11.71 -6.06
C THR A 379 14.19 -10.44 -6.66
N SER A 380 14.31 -9.36 -5.90
CA SER A 380 14.61 -8.06 -6.49
C SER A 380 15.39 -7.14 -5.56
N ILE A 381 16.30 -6.38 -6.16
CA ILE A 381 16.87 -5.19 -5.55
C ILE A 381 16.76 -4.05 -6.55
N ARG A 382 16.07 -2.98 -6.18
CA ARG A 382 16.03 -1.73 -6.96
C ARG A 382 16.73 -0.63 -6.19
N VAL A 383 17.67 0.07 -6.81
CA VAL A 383 18.39 1.18 -6.18
C VAL A 383 18.17 2.44 -7.00
N TYR A 384 17.53 3.44 -6.42
CA TYR A 384 17.45 4.79 -6.96
C TYR A 384 18.46 5.65 -6.19
N SER A 385 19.55 6.04 -6.83
CA SER A 385 20.61 6.79 -6.14
C SER A 385 21.22 7.82 -7.08
N PRO A 386 21.38 9.10 -6.69
CA PRO A 386 22.03 10.09 -7.54
C PRO A 386 23.45 9.68 -7.98
N VAL A 387 24.25 9.09 -7.08
CA VAL A 387 25.69 8.85 -7.29
C VAL A 387 26.16 7.42 -7.00
N LEU A 388 25.33 6.57 -6.41
CA LEU A 388 25.68 5.25 -5.86
C LEU A 388 26.94 5.31 -5.00
N GLU A 389 26.79 5.87 -3.80
CA GLU A 389 27.92 6.24 -2.95
C GLU A 389 28.82 5.04 -2.61
N HIS A 390 30.13 5.19 -2.88
CA HIS A 390 31.15 4.16 -2.63
C HIS A 390 31.11 3.62 -1.20
N LYS A 391 30.92 4.48 -0.20
CA LYS A 391 30.93 4.08 1.21
C LYS A 391 29.78 3.13 1.58
N LEU A 392 28.64 3.25 0.89
CA LEU A 392 27.44 2.45 1.13
C LEU A 392 27.43 1.20 0.25
N PHE A 393 27.73 1.35 -1.05
CA PHE A 393 27.49 0.31 -2.05
C PHE A 393 28.76 -0.34 -2.63
N ASP A 394 29.96 0.24 -2.45
CA ASP A 394 31.21 -0.29 -2.99
C ASP A 394 31.96 -1.15 -1.97
N ASN A 395 31.48 -2.38 -1.76
CA ASN A 395 32.16 -3.37 -0.94
C ASN A 395 31.99 -4.79 -1.49
N ASN A 396 32.94 -5.67 -1.14
CA ASN A 396 32.96 -7.05 -1.63
C ASN A 396 31.77 -7.88 -1.12
N ASP A 397 31.27 -7.61 0.08
CA ASP A 397 30.13 -8.34 0.65
C ASP A 397 28.87 -8.10 -0.20
N LEU A 398 28.54 -6.83 -0.48
CA LEU A 398 27.41 -6.46 -1.36
C LEU A 398 27.63 -6.95 -2.78
N ARG A 399 28.86 -6.88 -3.29
CA ARG A 399 29.21 -7.44 -4.61
C ARG A 399 28.84 -8.92 -4.69
N ASP A 400 29.21 -9.69 -3.67
CA ASP A 400 29.01 -11.13 -3.64
C ASP A 400 27.52 -11.46 -3.42
N ILE A 401 26.81 -10.69 -2.59
CA ILE A 401 25.35 -10.78 -2.41
C ILE A 401 24.62 -10.49 -3.73
N PHE A 402 24.94 -9.38 -4.41
CA PHE A 402 24.33 -9.02 -5.68
C PHE A 402 24.67 -10.05 -6.76
N SER A 403 25.89 -10.58 -6.77
CA SER A 403 26.28 -11.65 -7.70
C SER A 403 25.52 -12.95 -7.43
N ALA A 404 25.36 -13.32 -6.15
CA ALA A 404 24.61 -14.50 -5.74
C ALA A 404 23.13 -14.36 -6.11
N LEU A 405 22.51 -13.21 -5.81
CA LEU A 405 21.13 -12.92 -6.18
C LEU A 405 20.96 -12.99 -7.70
N ALA A 406 21.81 -12.28 -8.46
CA ALA A 406 21.76 -12.26 -9.92
C ALA A 406 21.95 -13.63 -10.59
N ARG A 407 22.57 -14.60 -9.90
CA ARG A 407 22.76 -15.99 -10.35
C ARG A 407 21.72 -16.96 -9.79
N LYS A 408 20.91 -16.54 -8.82
CA LYS A 408 20.01 -17.42 -8.07
C LYS A 408 18.93 -18.01 -8.96
N ASN A 409 18.25 -17.18 -9.75
CA ASN A 409 17.20 -17.62 -10.67
C ASN A 409 17.03 -16.63 -11.83
N ARG A 410 16.53 -17.06 -12.98
CA ARG A 410 16.17 -16.19 -14.12
C ARG A 410 15.16 -15.09 -13.77
N ASN A 411 14.42 -15.27 -12.69
CA ASN A 411 13.41 -14.32 -12.22
C ASN A 411 13.99 -13.23 -11.31
N THR A 412 15.27 -13.33 -10.92
CA THR A 412 15.89 -12.29 -10.11
C THR A 412 16.35 -11.14 -10.99
N HIS A 413 16.05 -9.92 -10.57
CA HIS A 413 16.53 -8.73 -11.25
C HIS A 413 17.06 -7.68 -10.27
N ILE A 414 18.14 -7.05 -10.67
CA ILE A 414 18.74 -5.93 -9.96
C ILE A 414 18.75 -4.74 -10.91
N GLU A 415 18.12 -3.65 -10.50
CA GLU A 415 17.95 -2.46 -11.31
C GLU A 415 18.49 -1.25 -10.54
N ILE A 416 19.39 -0.49 -11.16
CA ILE A 416 20.05 0.63 -10.50
C ILE A 416 19.89 1.88 -11.38
N LEU A 417 19.22 2.90 -10.84
CA LEU A 417 19.05 4.21 -11.45
C LEU A 417 20.00 5.22 -10.85
N LEU A 418 20.68 5.96 -11.72
CA LEU A 418 21.72 6.91 -11.36
C LEU A 418 21.50 8.26 -12.03
N PHE A 419 21.96 9.35 -11.43
CA PHE A 419 21.92 10.65 -12.12
C PHE A 419 23.17 10.83 -13.00
N ASP A 420 24.31 10.35 -12.50
CA ASP A 420 25.60 10.43 -13.17
C ASP A 420 26.42 9.14 -12.98
N SER A 421 26.92 8.56 -14.09
CA SER A 421 27.80 7.40 -14.08
C SER A 421 29.29 7.75 -14.01
N HIS A 422 29.66 9.03 -14.12
CA HIS A 422 31.05 9.42 -14.31
C HIS A 422 31.93 9.03 -13.11
N ARG A 423 31.43 9.20 -11.89
CA ARG A 423 32.17 8.85 -10.66
C ARG A 423 32.43 7.35 -10.55
N MET A 424 31.42 6.51 -10.79
CA MET A 424 31.54 5.05 -10.72
C MET A 424 32.42 4.48 -11.85
N THR A 425 32.40 5.09 -13.04
CA THR A 425 33.21 4.63 -14.19
C THR A 425 34.67 5.04 -14.06
N ARG A 426 34.94 6.23 -13.51
CA ARG A 426 36.30 6.75 -13.28
C ARG A 426 37.03 6.02 -12.15
N ASN A 427 36.35 5.80 -11.02
CA ASN A 427 36.96 5.23 -9.82
C ASN A 427 36.86 3.70 -9.76
N GLY A 428 36.04 3.10 -10.63
CA GLY A 428 35.60 1.72 -10.43
C GLY A 428 34.52 1.64 -9.34
N HIS A 429 33.72 0.57 -9.39
CA HIS A 429 32.70 0.29 -8.40
C HIS A 429 32.37 -1.21 -8.46
N ALA A 430 32.31 -1.90 -7.32
CA ALA A 430 32.12 -3.35 -7.26
C ALA A 430 30.82 -3.80 -7.95
N LEU A 431 29.72 -3.07 -7.74
CA LEU A 431 28.46 -3.34 -8.44
C LEU A 431 28.54 -3.12 -9.96
N LEU A 432 29.39 -2.19 -10.44
CA LEU A 432 29.61 -1.99 -11.88
C LEU A 432 30.40 -3.15 -12.49
N GLU A 433 31.35 -3.71 -11.75
CA GLU A 433 32.10 -4.88 -12.20
C GLU A 433 31.20 -6.11 -12.35
N VAL A 434 30.31 -6.34 -11.37
CA VAL A 434 29.37 -7.47 -11.44
C VAL A 434 28.30 -7.22 -12.49
N SER A 435 27.82 -5.98 -12.65
CA SER A 435 26.81 -5.68 -13.67
C SER A 435 27.32 -5.91 -15.08
N ARG A 436 28.61 -5.67 -15.34
CA ARG A 436 29.24 -5.99 -16.64
C ARG A 436 29.34 -7.50 -16.88
N LYS A 437 29.57 -8.30 -15.83
CA LYS A 437 29.64 -9.78 -15.92
C LYS A 437 28.26 -10.44 -16.00
N LEU A 438 27.27 -9.84 -15.35
CA LEU A 438 25.90 -10.35 -15.22
C LEU A 438 24.89 -9.34 -15.77
N SER A 439 25.16 -8.82 -16.97
CA SER A 439 24.40 -7.73 -17.60
C SER A 439 22.95 -8.08 -17.94
N SER A 440 22.62 -9.38 -17.96
CA SER A 440 21.24 -9.86 -18.08
C SER A 440 20.42 -9.64 -16.81
N SER A 441 21.05 -9.75 -15.64
CA SER A 441 20.39 -9.75 -14.32
C SER A 441 20.59 -8.45 -13.55
N ILE A 442 21.67 -7.72 -13.83
CA ILE A 442 21.98 -6.44 -13.19
C ILE A 442 22.04 -5.37 -14.27
N LYS A 443 21.06 -4.46 -14.24
CA LYS A 443 20.94 -3.37 -15.19
C LYS A 443 21.18 -2.05 -14.48
N MET A 444 21.86 -1.15 -15.18
CA MET A 444 22.12 0.21 -14.73
C MET A 444 21.64 1.20 -15.80
N LYS A 445 20.93 2.24 -15.39
CA LYS A 445 20.44 3.31 -16.26
C LYS A 445 20.66 4.68 -15.62
N ILE A 446 20.63 5.70 -16.46
CA ILE A 446 20.66 7.11 -16.04
C ILE A 446 19.23 7.66 -15.99
N VAL A 447 18.84 8.29 -14.88
CA VAL A 447 17.55 8.98 -14.74
C VAL A 447 17.50 10.14 -15.73
N HIS A 448 16.37 10.28 -16.42
CA HIS A 448 16.12 11.39 -17.34
C HIS A 448 16.30 12.73 -16.61
N PRO A 449 16.99 13.75 -17.18
CA PRO A 449 17.26 15.02 -16.50
C PRO A 449 16.01 15.70 -15.89
N GLU A 450 14.86 15.61 -16.57
CA GLU A 450 13.60 16.21 -16.11
C GLU A 450 13.00 15.55 -14.86
N LEU A 451 13.42 14.32 -14.54
CA LEU A 451 12.96 13.55 -13.38
C LEU A 451 13.93 13.61 -12.20
N ARG A 452 15.03 14.38 -12.30
CA ARG A 452 16.03 14.55 -11.24
C ARG A 452 15.65 15.63 -10.22
N GLN A 453 14.35 15.80 -9.97
CA GLN A 453 13.82 16.91 -9.17
C GLN A 453 13.96 16.66 -7.66
N LEU A 454 14.15 15.40 -7.25
CA LEU A 454 14.24 14.98 -5.85
C LEU A 454 15.63 14.42 -5.56
N ASN A 455 16.30 14.95 -4.54
CA ASN A 455 17.63 14.53 -4.06
C ASN A 455 17.60 13.28 -3.18
N HIS A 456 16.47 12.58 -3.11
CA HIS A 456 16.34 11.38 -2.31
C HIS A 456 17.07 10.18 -2.92
N GLU A 457 17.42 9.22 -2.06
CA GLU A 457 17.99 7.94 -2.46
C GLU A 457 17.22 6.83 -1.75
N TYR A 458 16.94 5.73 -2.44
CA TYR A 458 16.32 4.58 -1.82
C TYR A 458 16.71 3.26 -2.45
N MET A 459 16.68 2.21 -1.63
CA MET A 459 16.80 0.82 -2.02
C MET A 459 15.51 0.09 -1.66
N LEU A 460 14.93 -0.59 -2.63
CA LEU A 460 13.78 -1.48 -2.45
C LEU A 460 14.25 -2.92 -2.58
N VAL A 461 13.78 -3.78 -1.68
CA VAL A 461 14.14 -5.21 -1.67
C VAL A 461 12.87 -6.06 -1.65
N ASP A 462 12.76 -6.97 -2.62
CA ASP A 462 11.66 -7.92 -2.79
C ASP A 462 10.25 -7.29 -2.71
N ASP A 463 10.10 -6.03 -3.14
CA ASP A 463 8.87 -5.24 -3.09
C ASP A 463 8.23 -5.13 -1.68
N THR A 464 9.04 -5.29 -0.63
CA THR A 464 8.58 -5.23 0.77
C THR A 464 9.50 -4.43 1.69
N GLY A 465 10.82 -4.55 1.49
CA GLY A 465 11.82 -3.84 2.25
C GLY A 465 12.18 -2.51 1.61
N ILE A 466 12.38 -1.50 2.44
CA ILE A 466 12.79 -0.17 2.03
C ILE A 466 13.97 0.29 2.89
N VAL A 467 14.99 0.84 2.24
CA VAL A 467 15.96 1.77 2.84
C VAL A 467 15.81 3.08 2.11
N TYR A 468 15.55 4.16 2.83
CA TYR A 468 15.28 5.48 2.26
C TYR A 468 16.17 6.52 2.91
N ARG A 469 16.69 7.43 2.09
CA ARG A 469 17.51 8.57 2.46
C ARG A 469 16.87 9.81 1.86
N LEU A 470 16.50 10.75 2.73
CA LEU A 470 15.73 11.95 2.36
C LEU A 470 16.53 12.87 1.44
N ASP A 471 17.82 13.01 1.72
CA ASP A 471 18.79 13.75 0.92
C ASP A 471 20.08 12.93 0.82
N TYR A 472 20.52 12.60 -0.39
CA TYR A 472 21.70 11.78 -0.63
C TYR A 472 23.02 12.39 -0.10
N GLU A 473 23.05 13.69 0.23
CA GLU A 473 24.25 14.34 0.79
C GLU A 473 24.37 14.18 2.31
N VAL A 474 23.29 13.77 2.99
CA VAL A 474 23.24 13.65 4.46
C VAL A 474 22.79 12.24 4.84
N TYR A 475 23.41 11.64 5.86
CA TYR A 475 22.90 10.39 6.43
C TYR A 475 21.67 10.70 7.30
N ASP A 476 20.52 10.85 6.65
CA ASP A 476 19.23 11.05 7.28
C ASP A 476 18.11 10.33 6.50
N GLY A 477 17.46 9.40 7.18
CA GLY A 477 16.33 8.67 6.64
C GLY A 477 16.01 7.44 7.48
N TYR A 478 15.48 6.40 6.84
CA TYR A 478 14.90 5.28 7.54
C TYR A 478 15.00 3.98 6.77
N ALA A 479 14.72 2.87 7.44
CA ALA A 479 14.47 1.59 6.83
C ALA A 479 13.24 0.91 7.44
N ASN A 480 12.58 0.07 6.66
CA ASN A 480 11.53 -0.83 7.15
C ASN A 480 11.63 -2.13 6.37
N PHE A 481 11.59 -3.26 7.07
CA PHE A 481 11.73 -4.57 6.46
C PHE A 481 10.38 -5.13 5.95
N SER A 482 9.26 -4.46 6.17
CA SER A 482 7.92 -4.86 5.75
C SER A 482 6.97 -3.67 5.53
N ASP A 483 7.40 -2.65 4.78
CA ASP A 483 6.55 -1.51 4.39
C ASP A 483 6.11 -1.63 2.92
N ILE A 484 5.11 -2.49 2.70
CA ILE A 484 4.57 -2.79 1.37
C ILE A 484 3.95 -1.54 0.74
N THR A 485 3.28 -0.69 1.53
CA THR A 485 2.60 0.49 1.03
C THR A 485 3.60 1.49 0.46
N GLU A 486 4.65 1.81 1.22
CA GLU A 486 5.68 2.75 0.78
C GLU A 486 6.57 2.13 -0.31
N CYS A 487 6.87 0.83 -0.22
CA CYS A 487 7.61 0.11 -1.25
C CYS A 487 6.86 0.11 -2.58
N ASN A 488 5.53 -0.06 -2.59
CA ASN A 488 4.70 0.04 -3.80
C ASN A 488 4.68 1.48 -4.35
N ARG A 489 4.57 2.49 -3.47
CA ARG A 489 4.58 3.90 -3.87
C ARG A 489 5.89 4.28 -4.57
N LEU A 490 7.02 3.95 -3.93
CA LEU A 490 8.36 4.20 -4.49
C LEU A 490 8.68 3.28 -5.66
N GLY A 491 8.16 2.04 -5.66
CA GLY A 491 8.29 1.10 -6.77
C GLY A 491 7.65 1.66 -8.04
N ARG A 492 6.44 2.24 -7.95
CA ARG A 492 5.81 2.93 -9.09
C ARG A 492 6.64 4.12 -9.57
N GLN A 493 7.17 4.93 -8.65
CA GLN A 493 8.06 6.04 -8.99
C GLN A 493 9.33 5.54 -9.70
N PHE A 494 9.94 4.49 -9.18
CA PHE A 494 11.12 3.85 -9.77
C PHE A 494 10.82 3.36 -11.18
N THR A 495 9.74 2.62 -11.37
CA THR A 495 9.35 2.07 -12.69
C THR A 495 9.14 3.19 -13.71
N ALA A 496 8.43 4.26 -13.36
CA ALA A 496 8.26 5.42 -14.24
C ALA A 496 9.61 6.07 -14.64
N ALA A 497 10.53 6.22 -13.66
CA ALA A 497 11.88 6.72 -13.93
C ALA A 497 12.75 5.71 -14.71
N TRP A 498 12.51 4.42 -14.55
CA TRP A 498 13.24 3.34 -15.23
C TRP A 498 12.88 3.24 -16.70
N GLU A 499 11.60 3.38 -17.03
CA GLU A 499 11.08 3.34 -18.39
C GLU A 499 11.62 4.51 -19.23
N SER A 500 11.64 5.71 -18.65
CA SER A 500 12.24 6.91 -19.24
C SER A 500 13.76 7.00 -19.10
N GLY A 501 14.38 6.03 -18.42
CA GLY A 501 15.81 6.01 -18.13
C GLY A 501 16.69 5.84 -19.37
N LEU A 502 17.75 6.65 -19.44
CA LEU A 502 18.73 6.68 -20.53
C LEU A 502 19.79 5.60 -20.35
N SER A 503 20.26 5.03 -21.46
CA SER A 503 21.43 4.14 -21.46
C SER A 503 22.71 4.96 -21.55
N ASP A 504 23.68 4.70 -20.68
CA ASP A 504 25.01 5.29 -20.76
C ASP A 504 26.02 4.27 -21.33
N PRO A 505 26.69 4.56 -22.46
CA PRO A 505 27.72 3.69 -23.04
C PRO A 505 28.86 3.34 -22.07
N ASN A 506 29.23 4.24 -21.15
CA ASN A 506 30.33 4.04 -20.21
C ASN A 506 30.02 2.93 -19.18
N LEU A 507 28.73 2.69 -18.91
CA LEU A 507 28.29 1.58 -18.05
C LEU A 507 28.53 0.22 -18.70
N ARG A 508 28.57 0.15 -20.05
CA ARG A 508 28.71 -1.10 -20.81
C ARG A 508 30.14 -1.45 -21.23
N GLN A 509 31.09 -0.53 -21.12
CA GLN A 509 32.48 -0.77 -21.56
C GLN A 509 33.20 -1.80 -20.67
N LEU A 510 33.65 -2.90 -21.27
CA LEU A 510 34.66 -3.77 -20.68
C LEU A 510 36.03 -3.10 -20.85
N ARG A 511 36.77 -2.85 -19.77
CA ARG A 511 38.21 -2.52 -19.91
C ARG A 511 38.89 -3.77 -20.48
N MET A 512 39.51 -3.64 -21.67
CA MET A 512 40.44 -4.63 -22.22
C MET A 512 41.70 -4.71 -21.36
#